data_AF-A0A8I5ZWS7-F1
#
_entry.id   AF-A0A8I5ZWS7-F1
#
_cell.length_a   1.000
_cell.length_b   1.000
_cell.length_c   1.000
_cell.angle_alpha   90.00
_cell.angle_beta   90.00
_cell.angle_gamma   90.00
#
_symmetry.space_group_name_H-M   'P 1'
#
loop_
_entity.id
_entity.type
_entity.pdbx_description
1 polymer ?
#
loop_
_entity_poly.entity_id
_entity_poly.type
_entity_poly.pdbx_seq_one_letter_code
_entity_poly.pdbx_strand_id
1 'polypeptide(L)'
;MKACRQTSSPENVLNKVQANEEEERLNRELELTTKERNELTDRLLYVTGGSMSKSPYFRPNPFYENLKIKEKEVMSLLHNLDTKNIEHREKFQELKKEINFYRNLHSRLLMDQACMKKKLVTLKQESKELQRYLFELNPNDEDEQEKTSNLQTQQNVVSETAGDMA
;
A
#
# COMPACT_ATOMS: atom_id res chain seq x y z
N MET A 1 -121.09 7.36 0.61
CA MET A 1 -119.71 7.88 0.51
C MET A 1 -118.76 6.86 1.14
N LYS A 2 -117.75 6.43 0.39
CA LYS A 2 -116.71 5.45 0.79
C LYS A 2 -115.77 6.09 1.81
N ALA A 3 -115.48 5.40 2.90
CA ALA A 3 -114.31 5.68 3.75
C ALA A 3 -113.53 4.36 3.91
N CYS A 4 -112.62 4.10 2.97
CA CYS A 4 -111.64 3.01 3.11
C CYS A 4 -110.59 3.46 4.13
N ARG A 5 -110.48 2.73 5.24
CA ARG A 5 -109.42 2.90 6.23
C ARG A 5 -108.08 2.49 5.61
N GLN A 6 -107.12 3.40 5.61
CA GLN A 6 -105.72 3.05 5.44
C GLN A 6 -105.25 2.31 6.69
N THR A 7 -104.66 1.12 6.51
CA THR A 7 -103.78 0.51 7.51
C THR A 7 -102.42 0.36 6.85
N SER A 8 -101.49 1.24 7.23
CA SER A 8 -100.07 1.14 6.90
C SER A 8 -99.43 0.33 8.02
N SER A 9 -98.96 -0.88 7.72
CA SER A 9 -98.28 -1.75 8.68
C SER A 9 -96.81 -1.33 8.86
N PRO A 10 -96.28 -1.21 10.10
CA PRO A 10 -94.89 -0.79 10.37
C PRO A 10 -93.83 -1.89 10.13
N GLU A 11 -94.25 -3.10 9.76
CA GLU A 11 -93.43 -4.31 9.76
C GLU A 11 -92.32 -4.33 8.68
N ASN A 12 -92.50 -3.59 7.58
CA ASN A 12 -91.55 -3.54 6.46
C ASN A 12 -90.32 -2.65 6.72
N VAL A 13 -90.40 -1.72 7.69
CA VAL A 13 -89.30 -0.78 7.98
C VAL A 13 -88.25 -1.43 8.90
N LEU A 14 -88.70 -2.22 9.87
CA LEU A 14 -87.83 -2.96 10.80
C LEU A 14 -86.94 -3.99 10.07
N ASN A 15 -87.50 -4.70 9.10
CA ASN A 15 -86.79 -5.70 8.29
C ASN A 15 -85.66 -5.06 7.45
N LYS A 16 -85.88 -3.85 6.92
CA LYS A 16 -84.87 -3.11 6.13
C LYS A 16 -83.71 -2.59 6.97
N VAL A 17 -83.99 -2.10 8.19
CA VAL A 17 -82.93 -1.64 9.11
C VAL A 17 -82.05 -2.82 9.53
N GLN A 18 -82.67 -3.95 9.87
CA GLN A 18 -81.95 -5.18 10.22
C GLN A 18 -81.12 -5.73 9.06
N ALA A 19 -81.65 -5.69 7.83
CA ALA A 19 -80.91 -6.09 6.63
C ALA A 19 -79.69 -5.20 6.35
N ASN A 20 -79.81 -3.88 6.60
CA ASN A 20 -78.71 -2.94 6.42
C ASN A 20 -77.61 -3.12 7.48
N GLU A 21 -77.97 -3.44 8.73
CA GLU A 21 -77.00 -3.77 9.79
C GLU A 21 -76.25 -5.09 9.51
N GLU A 22 -76.96 -6.09 8.96
CA GLU A 22 -76.39 -7.36 8.50
C GLU A 22 -75.38 -7.14 7.36
N GLU A 23 -75.75 -6.32 6.37
CA GLU A 23 -74.90 -5.97 5.23
C GLU A 23 -73.61 -5.26 5.68
N GLU A 24 -73.72 -4.29 6.59
CA GLU A 24 -72.57 -3.61 7.18
C GLU A 24 -71.66 -4.56 7.95
N ARG A 25 -72.23 -5.55 8.66
CA ARG A 25 -71.43 -6.55 9.37
C ARG A 25 -70.66 -7.44 8.38
N LEU A 26 -71.33 -7.93 7.34
CA LEU A 26 -70.71 -8.76 6.31
C LEU A 26 -69.62 -8.01 5.56
N ASN A 27 -69.81 -6.72 5.27
CA ASN A 27 -68.80 -5.88 4.63
C ASN A 27 -67.53 -5.76 5.49
N ARG A 28 -67.69 -5.55 6.81
CA ARG A 28 -66.54 -5.50 7.74
C ARG A 28 -65.80 -6.83 7.82
N GLU A 29 -66.55 -7.94 7.87
CA GLU A 29 -65.97 -9.28 7.90
C GLU A 29 -65.21 -9.60 6.61
N LEU A 30 -65.76 -9.21 5.46
CA LEU A 30 -65.09 -9.34 4.17
C LEU A 30 -63.79 -8.52 4.09
N GLU A 31 -63.78 -7.30 4.62
CA GLU A 31 -62.59 -6.46 4.66
C GLU A 31 -61.49 -7.08 5.55
N LEU A 32 -61.86 -7.56 6.74
CA LEU A 32 -60.95 -8.22 7.67
C LEU A 32 -60.35 -9.51 7.07
N THR A 33 -61.20 -10.40 6.54
CA THR A 33 -60.75 -11.65 5.93
C THR A 33 -59.89 -11.40 4.69
N THR A 34 -60.18 -10.35 3.92
CA THR A 34 -59.34 -9.93 2.79
C THR A 34 -57.95 -9.49 3.24
N LYS A 35 -57.87 -8.74 4.35
CA LYS A 35 -56.59 -8.32 4.94
C LYS A 35 -55.79 -9.51 5.45
N GLU A 36 -56.41 -10.42 6.19
CA GLU A 36 -55.75 -11.64 6.70
C GLU A 36 -55.24 -12.53 5.56
N ARG A 37 -56.05 -12.73 4.51
CA ARG A 37 -55.62 -13.47 3.31
C ARG A 37 -54.39 -12.83 2.67
N ASN A 38 -54.35 -11.51 2.55
CA ASN A 38 -53.20 -10.80 1.97
C ASN A 38 -51.94 -11.02 2.83
N GLU A 39 -52.03 -10.88 4.15
CA GLU A 39 -50.90 -11.10 5.06
C GLU A 39 -50.38 -12.55 5.01
N LEU A 40 -51.28 -13.54 4.93
CA LEU A 40 -50.90 -14.94 4.76
C LEU A 40 -50.26 -15.20 3.41
N THR A 41 -50.74 -14.55 2.35
CA THR A 41 -50.16 -14.65 1.00
C THR A 41 -48.73 -14.10 0.98
N ASP A 42 -48.49 -12.96 1.64
CA ASP A 42 -47.15 -12.37 1.75
C ASP A 42 -46.19 -13.28 2.54
N ARG A 43 -46.66 -13.86 3.65
CA ARG A 43 -45.89 -14.84 4.44
C ARG A 43 -45.58 -16.11 3.64
N LEU A 44 -46.54 -16.64 2.90
CA LEU A 44 -46.35 -17.83 2.06
C LEU A 44 -45.34 -17.56 0.95
N LEU A 45 -45.41 -16.39 0.31
CA LEU A 45 -44.46 -15.98 -0.72
C LEU A 45 -43.03 -15.89 -0.15
N TYR A 46 -42.89 -15.34 1.07
CA TYR A 46 -41.62 -15.28 1.79
C TYR A 46 -41.05 -16.68 2.09
N VAL A 47 -41.87 -17.62 2.57
CA VAL A 47 -41.44 -18.98 2.92
C VAL A 47 -41.12 -19.83 1.68
N THR A 48 -41.87 -19.67 0.60
CA THR A 48 -41.77 -20.54 -0.58
C THR A 48 -40.71 -20.05 -1.58
N GLY A 49 -40.08 -18.89 -1.34
CA GLY A 49 -39.07 -18.32 -2.23
C GLY A 49 -39.59 -18.00 -3.63
N GLY A 50 -40.91 -17.82 -3.78
CA GLY A 50 -41.53 -17.47 -5.06
C GLY A 50 -41.05 -16.12 -5.56
N SER A 51 -40.99 -15.92 -6.88
CA SER A 51 -40.58 -14.66 -7.49
C SER A 51 -41.43 -13.50 -6.97
N MET A 52 -40.82 -12.61 -6.17
CA MET A 52 -41.44 -11.42 -5.57
C MET A 52 -42.06 -10.47 -6.61
N SER A 53 -41.74 -10.65 -7.89
CA SER A 53 -42.19 -9.83 -9.01
C SER A 53 -43.63 -10.07 -9.48
N LYS A 54 -44.34 -11.12 -9.02
CA LYS A 54 -45.68 -11.47 -9.53
C LYS A 54 -46.85 -11.03 -8.64
N SER A 55 -46.60 -10.48 -7.45
CA SER A 55 -47.69 -9.98 -6.58
C SER A 55 -47.99 -8.52 -6.89
N PRO A 56 -49.24 -8.16 -7.27
CA PRO A 56 -49.65 -6.76 -7.48
C PRO A 56 -49.53 -5.87 -6.23
N TYR A 57 -49.33 -6.48 -5.06
CA TYR A 57 -49.26 -5.81 -3.76
C TYR A 57 -47.91 -5.96 -3.06
N PHE A 58 -46.87 -6.41 -3.79
CA PHE A 58 -45.53 -6.51 -3.20
C PHE A 58 -45.07 -5.14 -2.70
N ARG A 59 -45.05 -4.98 -1.38
CA ARG A 59 -44.47 -3.82 -0.71
C ARG A 59 -43.04 -4.20 -0.32
N PRO A 60 -42.00 -3.61 -0.96
CA PRO A 60 -40.63 -3.87 -0.57
C PRO A 60 -40.47 -3.55 0.91
N ASN A 61 -39.97 -4.52 1.69
CA ASN A 61 -39.69 -4.30 3.10
C ASN A 61 -38.58 -3.22 3.22
N PRO A 62 -38.84 -2.05 3.80
CA PRO A 62 -37.84 -0.98 3.87
C PRO A 62 -36.57 -1.40 4.61
N PHE A 63 -36.68 -2.29 5.60
CA PHE A 63 -35.53 -2.84 6.32
C PHE A 63 -34.65 -3.72 5.41
N TYR A 64 -35.26 -4.48 4.51
CA TYR A 64 -34.55 -5.35 3.59
C TYR A 64 -33.82 -4.56 2.49
N GLU A 65 -34.45 -3.52 1.95
CA GLU A 65 -33.81 -2.65 0.96
C GLU A 65 -32.61 -1.90 1.57
N ASN A 66 -32.76 -1.39 2.80
CA ASN A 66 -31.64 -0.80 3.52
C ASN A 66 -30.51 -1.80 3.77
N LEU A 67 -30.84 -3.04 4.10
CA LEU A 67 -29.84 -4.11 4.29
C LEU A 67 -29.08 -4.40 2.98
N LYS A 68 -29.79 -4.46 1.86
CA LYS A 68 -29.20 -4.69 0.54
C LYS A 68 -28.26 -3.56 0.10
N ILE A 69 -28.58 -2.31 0.44
CA ILE A 69 -27.66 -1.17 0.23
C ILE A 69 -26.40 -1.35 1.08
N LYS A 70 -26.56 -1.65 2.37
CA LYS A 70 -25.42 -1.91 3.28
C LYS A 70 -24.55 -3.07 2.82
N GLU A 71 -25.15 -4.16 2.33
CA GLU A 71 -24.43 -5.30 1.77
C GLU A 71 -23.53 -4.85 0.61
N LYS A 72 -24.06 -4.05 -0.33
CA LYS A 72 -23.27 -3.51 -1.45
C LYS A 72 -22.14 -2.60 -0.98
N GLU A 73 -22.39 -1.75 0.02
CA GLU A 73 -21.37 -0.89 0.62
C GLU A 73 -20.24 -1.71 1.25
N VAL A 74 -20.58 -2.70 2.07
CA VAL A 74 -19.61 -3.60 2.70
C VAL A 74 -18.82 -4.38 1.66
N MET A 75 -19.47 -4.90 0.62
CA MET A 75 -18.79 -5.60 -0.47
C MET A 75 -17.81 -4.69 -1.23
N SER A 76 -18.18 -3.43 -1.48
CA SER A 76 -17.28 -2.46 -2.11
C SER A 76 -16.08 -2.13 -1.23
N LEU A 77 -16.30 -1.94 0.08
CA LEU A 77 -15.23 -1.70 1.05
C LEU A 77 -14.27 -2.90 1.13
N LEU A 78 -14.79 -4.13 1.14
CA LEU A 78 -13.98 -5.35 1.14
C LEU A 78 -13.12 -5.44 -0.12
N HIS A 79 -13.70 -5.22 -1.30
CA HIS A 79 -12.97 -5.25 -2.56
C HIS A 79 -11.85 -4.20 -2.63
N ASN A 80 -12.12 -2.99 -2.12
CA ASN A 80 -11.12 -1.93 -2.03
C ASN A 80 -9.98 -2.30 -1.06
N LEU A 81 -10.31 -2.93 0.07
CA LEU A 81 -9.33 -3.40 1.04
C LEU A 81 -8.44 -4.49 0.42
N ASP A 82 -9.03 -5.45 -0.27
CA ASP A 82 -8.30 -6.54 -0.93
C ASP A 82 -7.33 -6.00 -1.99
N THR A 83 -7.80 -5.06 -2.83
CA THR A 83 -6.96 -4.38 -3.83
C THR A 83 -5.77 -3.68 -3.17
N LYS A 84 -6.01 -2.87 -2.12
CA LYS A 84 -4.94 -2.20 -1.38
C LYS A 84 -3.95 -3.17 -0.75
N ASN A 85 -4.44 -4.30 -0.23
CA ASN A 85 -3.60 -5.33 0.38
C ASN A 85 -2.67 -5.97 -0.66
N ILE A 86 -3.16 -6.23 -1.88
CA ILE A 86 -2.34 -6.71 -3.00
C ILE A 86 -1.25 -5.68 -3.34
N GLU A 87 -1.61 -4.41 -3.52
CA GLU A 87 -0.64 -3.34 -3.80
C GLU A 87 0.44 -3.22 -2.71
N HIS A 88 0.05 -3.28 -1.43
CA HIS A 88 1.00 -3.23 -0.31
C HIS A 88 1.94 -4.45 -0.30
N ARG A 89 1.42 -5.64 -0.64
CA ARG A 89 2.22 -6.86 -0.76
C ARG A 89 3.28 -6.72 -1.85
N GLU A 90 2.93 -6.17 -3.01
CA GLU A 90 3.86 -5.94 -4.12
C GLU A 90 4.94 -4.93 -3.73
N LYS A 91 4.56 -3.79 -3.16
CA LYS A 91 5.51 -2.77 -2.65
C LYS A 91 6.47 -3.36 -1.61
N PHE A 92 5.99 -4.24 -0.74
CA PHE A 92 6.85 -4.91 0.24
C PHE A 92 7.85 -5.87 -0.42
N GLN A 93 7.44 -6.57 -1.48
CA GLN A 93 8.35 -7.41 -2.25
C GLN A 93 9.44 -6.59 -2.97
N GLU A 94 9.08 -5.44 -3.54
CA GLU A 94 10.03 -4.52 -4.15
C GLU A 94 11.02 -3.96 -3.13
N LEU A 95 10.53 -3.49 -1.98
CA LEU A 95 11.38 -3.01 -0.89
C LEU A 95 12.36 -4.10 -0.41
N LYS A 96 11.91 -5.36 -0.34
CA LYS A 96 12.78 -6.49 0.00
C LYS A 96 13.89 -6.70 -1.04
N LYS A 97 13.58 -6.55 -2.34
CA LYS A 97 14.59 -6.61 -3.42
C LYS A 97 15.58 -5.46 -3.31
N GLU A 98 15.11 -4.25 -3.03
CA GLU A 98 15.94 -3.06 -2.85
C GLU A 98 16.89 -3.18 -1.65
N ILE A 99 16.41 -3.66 -0.50
CA ILE A 99 17.24 -3.94 0.67
C ILE A 99 18.35 -4.94 0.33
N ASN A 100 18.03 -6.01 -0.40
CA ASN A 100 19.01 -6.99 -0.82
C ASN A 100 20.03 -6.39 -1.80
N PHE A 101 19.58 -5.55 -2.72
CA PHE A 101 20.46 -4.83 -3.66
C PHE A 101 21.48 -3.96 -2.91
N TYR A 102 21.04 -3.12 -1.97
CA TYR A 102 21.94 -2.26 -1.21
C TYR A 102 22.88 -3.06 -0.29
N ARG A 103 22.41 -4.16 0.31
CA ARG A 103 23.27 -5.05 1.09
C ARG A 103 24.40 -5.66 0.25
N ASN A 104 24.08 -6.09 -0.97
CA ASN A 104 25.06 -6.64 -1.91
C ASN A 104 26.05 -5.57 -2.38
N LEU A 105 25.56 -4.37 -2.71
CA LEU A 105 26.39 -3.24 -3.09
C LEU A 105 27.35 -2.84 -1.97
N HIS A 106 26.86 -2.75 -0.74
CA HIS A 106 27.67 -2.46 0.44
C HIS A 106 28.79 -3.49 0.65
N SER A 107 28.47 -4.77 0.49
CA SER A 107 29.45 -5.86 0.61
C SER A 107 30.55 -5.75 -0.47
N ARG A 108 30.19 -5.38 -1.70
CA ARG A 108 31.14 -5.16 -2.79
C ARG A 108 32.03 -3.94 -2.51
N LEU A 109 31.44 -2.83 -2.06
CA LEU A 109 32.19 -1.62 -1.72
C LEU A 109 33.21 -1.87 -0.60
N LEU A 110 32.84 -2.65 0.43
CA LEU A 110 33.76 -3.06 1.50
C LEU A 110 34.95 -3.86 0.96
N MET A 111 34.71 -4.80 0.05
CA MET A 111 35.75 -5.59 -0.59
C MET A 111 36.69 -4.71 -1.44
N ASP A 112 36.13 -3.79 -2.23
CA ASP A 112 36.92 -2.86 -3.05
C ASP A 112 37.76 -1.93 -2.16
N GLN A 113 37.18 -1.44 -1.05
CA GLN A 113 37.89 -0.64 -0.06
C GLN A 113 39.06 -1.43 0.55
N ALA A 114 38.86 -2.71 0.90
CA ALA A 114 39.92 -3.56 1.41
C ALA A 114 41.02 -3.81 0.36
N CYS A 115 40.65 -4.02 -0.91
CA CYS A 115 41.58 -4.17 -2.02
C CYS A 115 42.42 -2.91 -2.23
N MET A 116 41.80 -1.73 -2.26
CA MET A 116 42.50 -0.45 -2.41
C MET A 116 43.46 -0.19 -1.24
N LYS A 117 43.06 -0.49 0.00
CA LYS A 117 43.95 -0.38 1.17
C LYS A 117 45.20 -1.25 1.02
N LYS A 118 45.06 -2.49 0.55
CA LYS A 118 46.21 -3.37 0.27
C LYS A 118 47.13 -2.78 -0.78
N LYS A 119 46.59 -2.34 -1.93
CA LYS A 119 47.37 -1.70 -3.00
C LYS A 119 48.10 -0.45 -2.52
N LEU A 120 47.46 0.38 -1.68
CA LEU A 120 48.09 1.57 -1.11
C LEU A 120 49.29 1.22 -0.21
N VAL A 121 49.19 0.15 0.58
CA VAL A 121 50.31 -0.33 1.41
C VAL A 121 51.46 -0.80 0.52
N THR A 122 51.17 -1.58 -0.52
CA THR A 122 52.17 -2.05 -1.49
C THR A 122 52.87 -0.88 -2.19
N LEU A 123 52.13 0.09 -2.73
CA LEU A 123 52.69 1.27 -3.38
C LEU A 123 53.57 2.11 -2.44
N LYS A 124 53.16 2.28 -1.17
CA LYS A 124 53.98 2.97 -0.17
C LYS A 124 55.30 2.23 0.10
N GLN A 125 55.30 0.91 0.04
CA GLN A 125 56.50 0.11 0.22
C GLN A 125 57.42 0.21 -1.00
N GLU A 126 56.88 0.04 -2.20
CA GLU A 126 57.62 0.20 -3.47
C GLU A 126 58.22 1.60 -3.60
N SER A 127 57.49 2.64 -3.20
CA SER A 127 58.00 4.01 -3.21
C SER A 127 59.19 4.21 -2.27
N LYS A 128 59.19 3.58 -1.09
CA LYS A 128 60.34 3.60 -0.17
C LYS A 128 61.54 2.84 -0.73
N GLU A 129 61.29 1.71 -1.40
CA GLU A 129 62.33 0.93 -2.08
C GLU A 129 63.00 1.72 -3.20
N LEU A 130 62.20 2.37 -4.06
CA LEU A 130 62.72 3.24 -5.11
C LEU A 130 63.52 4.42 -4.56
N GLN A 131 63.09 5.03 -3.44
CA GLN A 131 63.88 6.07 -2.78
C GLN A 131 65.25 5.55 -2.29
N ARG A 132 65.31 4.33 -1.75
CA ARG A 132 66.59 3.70 -1.38
C ARG A 132 67.47 3.45 -2.60
N TYR A 133 66.92 2.87 -3.68
CA TYR A 133 67.67 2.66 -4.91
C TYR A 133 68.19 3.96 -5.52
N LEU A 134 67.39 5.04 -5.50
CA LEU A 134 67.82 6.35 -6.01
C LEU A 134 68.99 6.92 -5.18
N PHE A 135 68.98 6.73 -3.86
CA PHE A 135 70.07 7.11 -2.98
C PHE A 135 71.34 6.28 -3.23
N GLU A 136 71.20 4.97 -3.44
CA GLU A 136 72.33 4.07 -3.74
C GLU A 136 72.96 4.33 -5.12
N LEU A 137 72.15 4.70 -6.12
CA LEU A 137 72.61 5.04 -7.48
C LEU A 137 73.16 6.46 -7.60
N ASN A 138 72.92 7.29 -6.60
CA ASN A 138 73.52 8.61 -6.46
C ASN A 138 74.48 8.59 -5.27
N PRO A 139 75.52 7.71 -5.27
CA PRO A 139 76.55 7.83 -4.28
C PRO A 139 77.11 9.24 -4.49
N ASN A 140 77.07 10.07 -3.45
CA ASN A 140 77.67 11.38 -3.53
C ASN A 140 79.06 11.21 -4.17
N ASP A 141 79.36 12.02 -5.18
CA ASP A 141 80.70 12.20 -5.76
C ASP A 141 81.66 12.82 -4.71
N GLU A 142 81.68 12.29 -3.49
CA GLU A 142 82.64 12.68 -2.45
C GLU A 142 84.08 12.38 -2.93
N ASP A 143 84.25 11.40 -3.84
CA ASP A 143 85.53 11.09 -4.47
C ASP A 143 86.02 12.15 -5.48
N GLU A 144 85.15 12.98 -6.07
CA GLU A 144 85.57 14.05 -7.00
C GLU A 144 85.83 15.38 -6.28
N GLN A 145 85.14 15.64 -5.17
CA GLN A 145 85.42 16.81 -4.33
C GLN A 145 86.74 16.68 -3.57
N GLU A 146 87.09 15.47 -3.10
CA GLU A 146 88.38 15.23 -2.44
C GLU A 146 89.56 15.30 -3.42
N LYS A 147 89.39 14.81 -4.66
CA LYS A 147 90.41 14.93 -5.72
C LYS A 147 90.66 16.39 -6.12
N THR A 148 89.62 17.19 -6.31
CA THR A 148 89.77 18.62 -6.68
C THR A 148 90.43 19.44 -5.57
N SER A 149 90.12 19.16 -4.30
CA SER A 149 90.76 19.81 -3.14
C SER A 149 92.24 19.44 -3.00
N ASN A 150 92.60 18.17 -3.23
CA ASN A 150 94.00 17.72 -3.17
C ASN A 150 94.86 18.31 -4.31
N LEU A 151 94.31 18.37 -5.53
CA LEU A 151 94.97 19.00 -6.69
C LEU A 151 95.24 20.49 -6.45
N GLN A 152 94.29 21.21 -5.86
CA GLN A 152 94.43 22.63 -5.55
C GLN A 152 95.43 22.89 -4.41
N THR A 153 95.52 21.95 -3.46
CA THR A 153 96.51 22.02 -2.38
C THR A 153 97.93 21.75 -2.89
N GLN A 154 98.12 20.79 -3.82
CA GLN A 154 99.43 20.59 -4.46
C GLN A 154 99.87 21.79 -5.31
N GLN A 155 98.95 22.42 -6.03
CA GLN A 155 99.30 23.55 -6.90
C GLN A 155 99.77 24.77 -6.09
N ASN A 156 99.15 25.05 -4.94
CA ASN A 156 99.52 26.16 -4.06
C ASN A 156 100.90 25.95 -3.41
N VAL A 157 101.21 24.73 -2.96
CA VAL A 157 102.52 24.41 -2.35
C VAL A 157 103.69 24.54 -3.33
N VAL A 158 103.48 24.21 -4.62
CA VAL A 158 104.50 24.35 -5.68
C VAL A 158 104.75 25.81 -6.04
N SER A 159 103.72 26.66 -6.03
CA SER A 159 103.86 28.09 -6.27
C SER A 159 104.52 28.85 -5.12
N GLU A 160 104.33 28.42 -3.87
CA GLU A 160 105.00 29.04 -2.70
C GLU A 160 106.49 28.68 -2.65
N THR A 161 106.86 27.44 -2.97
CA THR A 161 108.29 27.02 -3.00
C THR A 161 109.09 27.61 -4.16
N ALA A 162 108.44 28.03 -5.25
CA ALA A 162 109.10 28.70 -6.37
C ALA A 162 109.30 30.21 -6.15
N GLY A 163 108.52 30.84 -5.26
CA GLY A 163 108.62 32.27 -4.94
C GLY A 163 109.76 32.63 -3.97
N ASP A 164 110.19 31.68 -3.14
CA ASP A 164 111.22 31.89 -2.09
C ASP A 164 112.68 31.67 -2.56
N MET A 165 112.91 31.46 -3.86
CA MET A 165 114.26 31.28 -4.44
C MET A 165 114.64 32.31 -5.52
N ALA A 166 113.98 33.47 -5.60
CA ALA A 166 114.31 34.56 -6.53
C ALA A 166 114.90 35.78 -5.82
#